data_AF-A0A937W8Z1-F1
#
_entry.id   AF-A0A937W8Z1-F1
#
_cell.length_a   1.000
_cell.length_b   1.000
_cell.length_c   1.000
_cell.angle_alpha   90.00
_cell.angle_beta   90.00
_cell.angle_gamma   90.00
#
_symmetry.space_group_name_H-M   'P 1'
#
loop_
_entity.id
_entity.type
_entity.pdbx_description
1 polymer ?
#
loop_
_entity_poly.entity_id
_entity_poly.type
_entity_poly.pdbx_seq_one_letter_code
_entity_poly.pdbx_strand_id
1 'polypeptide(L)'
;MGTPKVVIGRLLDDRLIFKPVAISKTAYWLKWLDSDELVEFTADLLKLVEQIAKGRKNSTELALFLSEWRETALLNQETDVLRDIMEAEEELNSGRGKDWTLLKKEVGL
;
A
#
# COMPACT_ATOMS: atom_id res chain seq x y z
N MET A 1 -13.59 13.55 3.90
CA MET A 1 -12.69 12.43 3.50
C MET A 1 -11.94 11.95 4.72
N GLY A 2 -12.10 10.68 5.12
CA GLY A 2 -11.42 10.13 6.30
C GLY A 2 -9.92 9.99 6.08
N THR A 3 -9.13 10.10 7.15
CA THR A 3 -7.69 9.85 7.12
C THR A 3 -7.45 8.40 6.69
N PRO A 4 -6.61 8.14 5.68
CA PRO A 4 -6.29 6.78 5.29
C PRO A 4 -5.67 6.01 6.46
N LYS A 5 -6.11 4.77 6.65
CA LYS A 5 -5.67 3.90 7.73
C LYS A 5 -4.96 2.69 7.14
N VAL A 6 -3.80 2.34 7.69
CA VAL A 6 -3.15 1.05 7.46
C VAL A 6 -3.48 0.16 8.65
N VAL A 7 -3.83 -1.10 8.38
CA VAL A 7 -4.05 -2.07 9.45
C VAL A 7 -2.73 -2.76 9.73
N ILE A 8 -2.18 -2.55 10.92
CA ILE A 8 -0.99 -3.28 11.38
C ILE A 8 -1.49 -4.43 12.26
N GLY A 9 -1.16 -5.66 11.87
CA GLY A 9 -1.35 -6.85 12.69
C GLY A 9 -0.11 -7.12 13.52
N ARG A 10 -0.26 -7.38 14.82
CA ARG A 10 0.78 -7.98 15.66
C ARG A 10 0.31 -9.34 16.17
N LEU A 11 1.19 -10.33 16.14
CA LEU A 11 0.96 -11.59 16.85
C LEU A 11 1.50 -11.42 18.28
N LEU A 12 0.64 -11.55 19.29
CA LEU A 12 1.01 -11.47 20.70
C LEU A 12 0.30 -12.63 21.43
N ASP A 13 1.05 -13.51 22.09
CA ASP A 13 0.53 -14.68 22.82
C ASP A 13 -0.45 -15.53 21.98
N ASP A 14 -0.04 -15.92 20.76
CA ASP A 14 -0.86 -16.65 19.77
C ASP A 14 -2.17 -15.96 19.35
N ARG A 15 -2.32 -14.66 19.64
CA ARG A 15 -3.46 -13.85 19.20
C ARG A 15 -3.01 -12.80 18.19
N LEU A 16 -3.67 -12.79 17.04
CA LEU A 16 -3.54 -11.70 16.07
C LEU A 16 -4.35 -10.49 16.56
N ILE A 17 -3.64 -9.41 16.87
CA ILE A 17 -4.22 -8.12 17.26
C ILE A 17 -4.02 -7.17 16.09
N PHE A 18 -5.13 -6.77 15.48
CA PHE A 18 -5.15 -5.75 14.44
C PHE A 18 -5.41 -4.38 15.06
N LYS A 19 -4.55 -3.41 14.77
CA LYS A 19 -4.80 -2.02 15.13
C LYS A 19 -4.77 -1.16 13.86
N PRO A 20 -5.88 -0.47 13.54
CA PRO A 20 -5.84 0.52 12.48
C PRO A 20 -5.00 1.70 12.95
N VAL A 21 -3.95 2.01 12.19
CA VAL A 21 -3.08 3.17 12.41
C VAL A 21 -3.41 4.18 11.33
N ALA A 22 -3.80 5.39 11.74
CA ALA A 22 -3.95 6.48 10.80
C ALA A 22 -2.56 6.84 10.26
N ILE A 23 -2.41 6.80 8.95
CA ILE A 23 -1.18 7.18 8.27
C ILE A 23 -1.36 8.54 7.62
N SER A 24 -0.26 9.31 7.57
CA SER A 24 -0.26 10.56 6.83
C SER A 24 -0.43 10.29 5.34
N LYS A 25 -0.94 11.29 4.59
CA LYS A 25 -0.99 11.21 3.12
C LYS A 25 0.38 10.92 2.50
N THR A 26 1.47 11.36 3.14
CA THR A 26 2.85 11.12 2.69
C THR A 26 3.28 9.65 2.79
N ALA A 27 2.60 8.84 3.60
CA ALA A 27 2.86 7.41 3.75
C ALA A 27 1.80 6.54 3.04
N TYR A 28 0.92 7.14 2.23
CA TYR A 28 -0.19 6.43 1.59
C TYR A 28 0.26 5.43 0.53
N TRP A 29 1.47 5.60 0.00
CA TRP A 29 2.08 4.68 -0.95
C TRP A 29 2.30 3.28 -0.37
N LEU A 30 2.39 3.13 0.97
CA LEU A 30 2.54 1.82 1.63
C LEU A 30 1.42 0.83 1.31
N LYS A 31 0.24 1.29 0.90
CA LYS A 31 -0.88 0.40 0.55
C LYS A 31 -0.68 -0.37 -0.76
N TRP A 32 0.29 0.05 -1.57
CA TRP A 32 0.62 -0.56 -2.86
C TRP A 32 1.81 -1.52 -2.76
N LEU A 33 2.33 -1.72 -1.56
CA LEU A 33 3.22 -2.82 -1.27
C LEU A 33 2.39 -4.06 -0.95
N ASP A 34 2.79 -5.21 -1.47
CA ASP A 34 2.21 -6.49 -1.08
C ASP A 34 2.67 -6.90 0.33
N SER A 35 2.21 -8.07 0.81
CA SER A 35 2.55 -8.54 2.15
C SER A 35 4.03 -8.82 2.36
N ASP A 36 4.71 -9.37 1.36
CA ASP A 36 6.11 -9.78 1.46
C ASP A 36 7.01 -8.53 1.37
N GLU A 37 6.69 -7.60 0.47
CA GLU A 37 7.30 -6.29 0.37
C GLU A 37 7.12 -5.46 1.64
N LEU A 38 5.94 -5.48 2.26
CA LEU A 38 5.71 -4.81 3.54
C LEU A 38 6.57 -5.39 4.67
N VAL A 39 6.76 -6.71 4.69
CA VAL A 39 7.61 -7.38 5.67
C VAL A 39 9.07 -6.98 5.46
N GLU A 40 9.55 -7.00 4.22
CA GLU A 40 10.91 -6.60 3.87
C GLU A 40 11.17 -5.12 4.19
N PHE A 41 10.29 -4.23 3.74
CA PHE A 41 10.32 -2.81 4.05
C PHE A 41 10.43 -2.57 5.56
N THR A 42 9.60 -3.24 6.36
CA THR A 42 9.56 -3.04 7.81
C THR A 42 10.84 -3.56 8.48
N ALA A 43 11.35 -4.72 8.05
CA ALA A 43 12.57 -5.29 8.57
C ALA A 43 13.79 -4.40 8.28
N ASP A 44 13.90 -3.88 7.07
CA ASP A 44 15.02 -3.04 6.67
C ASP A 44 14.94 -1.63 7.24
N LEU A 45 13.74 -1.07 7.36
CA LEU A 45 13.51 0.19 8.08
C LEU A 45 13.97 0.07 9.54
N LEU A 46 13.64 -1.02 10.22
CA LEU A 46 14.05 -1.25 11.60
C LEU A 46 15.58 -1.31 11.71
N LYS A 47 16.25 -2.09 10.86
CA LYS A 47 17.72 -2.15 10.81
C LYS A 47 18.31 -0.75 10.58
N LEU A 48 17.76 0.02 9.65
CA LEU A 48 18.23 1.36 9.33
C LEU A 48 18.10 2.32 10.51
N VAL A 49 16.94 2.33 11.18
CA VAL A 49 16.69 3.14 12.38
C VAL A 49 17.67 2.77 13.50
N GLU A 50 17.96 1.48 13.71
CA GLU A 50 18.97 1.07 14.68
C GLU A 50 20.38 1.57 14.33
N GLN A 51 20.77 1.54 13.05
CA GLN A 51 22.08 2.06 12.62
C GLN A 51 22.17 3.58 12.80
N ILE A 52 21.07 4.31 12.57
CA ILE A 52 20.98 5.76 12.82
C ILE A 52 21.10 6.05 14.31
N ALA A 53 20.38 5.30 15.16
CA ALA A 53 20.50 5.43 16.62
C ALA A 53 21.92 5.14 17.13
N LYS A 54 22.66 4.27 16.44
CA LYS A 54 24.08 3.97 16.71
C LYS A 54 25.05 4.99 16.10
N GLY A 55 24.56 6.02 15.41
CA GLY A 55 25.37 7.04 14.74
C GLY A 55 26.13 6.55 13.50
N ARG A 56 25.79 5.36 12.98
CA ARG A 56 26.47 4.72 11.83
C ARG A 56 25.85 5.09 10.49
N LYS A 57 24.63 5.60 10.51
CA LYS A 57 23.89 6.18 9.38
C LYS A 57 23.23 7.47 9.85
N ASN A 58 22.74 8.27 8.93
CA ASN A 58 22.10 9.56 9.18
C ASN A 58 20.72 9.64 8.49
N SER A 59 20.11 10.82 8.55
CA SER A 59 18.78 11.07 8.01
C SER A 59 18.72 11.00 6.48
N THR A 60 19.84 11.20 5.78
CA THR A 60 19.91 11.14 4.33
C THR A 60 19.76 9.70 3.84
N GLU A 61 20.40 8.71 4.49
CA GLU A 61 20.19 7.31 4.12
C GLU A 61 18.74 6.86 4.41
N LEU A 62 18.11 7.40 5.46
CA LEU A 62 16.68 7.17 5.69
C LEU A 62 15.81 7.77 4.59
N ALA A 63 16.10 8.98 4.15
CA ALA A 63 15.35 9.63 3.07
C ALA A 63 15.50 8.86 1.75
N LEU A 64 16.71 8.40 1.42
CA LEU A 64 16.98 7.60 0.24
C LEU A 64 16.22 6.27 0.29
N PHE A 65 16.32 5.54 1.39
CA PHE A 65 15.59 4.29 1.62
C PHE A 65 14.07 4.46 1.42
N LEU A 66 13.48 5.50 2.03
CA LEU A 66 12.05 5.77 1.88
C LEU A 66 11.67 6.18 0.45
N SER A 67 12.58 6.81 -0.30
CA SER A 67 12.36 7.18 -1.70
C SER A 67 12.35 5.96 -2.60
N GLU A 68 13.30 5.05 -2.44
CA GLU A 68 13.42 3.81 -3.22
C GLU A 68 12.15 2.95 -3.06
N TRP A 69 11.73 2.71 -1.82
CA TRP A 69 10.50 1.95 -1.56
C TRP A 69 9.24 2.62 -2.08
N ARG A 70 9.20 3.96 -2.05
CA ARG A 70 8.07 4.70 -2.62
C ARG A 70 8.01 4.55 -4.14
N GLU A 71 9.15 4.49 -4.82
CA GLU A 71 9.21 4.26 -6.27
C GLU A 71 8.70 2.86 -6.62
N THR A 72 9.15 1.82 -5.90
CA THR A 72 8.62 0.45 -6.04
C THR A 72 7.10 0.41 -5.87
N ALA A 73 6.56 1.04 -4.83
CA ALA A 73 5.13 1.09 -4.59
C ALA A 73 4.34 1.81 -5.70
N LEU A 74 4.93 2.83 -6.35
CA LEU A 74 4.30 3.53 -7.46
C LEU A 74 4.27 2.67 -8.73
N LEU A 75 5.32 1.86 -8.97
CA LEU A 75 5.34 0.90 -10.08
C LEU A 75 4.27 -0.19 -9.89
N ASN A 76 4.08 -0.66 -8.65
CA ASN A 76 3.03 -1.63 -8.32
C ASN A 76 1.63 -1.01 -8.55
N GLN A 77 1.44 0.25 -8.15
CA GLN A 77 0.20 0.98 -8.43
C GLN A 77 -0.11 1.06 -9.93
N GLU A 78 0.87 1.41 -10.77
CA GLU A 78 0.67 1.47 -12.22
C GLU A 78 0.29 0.12 -12.81
N THR A 79 0.94 -0.95 -12.33
CA THR A 79 0.65 -2.33 -12.75
C THR A 79 -0.77 -2.75 -12.36
N ASP A 80 -1.20 -2.45 -11.13
CA ASP A 80 -2.56 -2.74 -10.66
C ASP A 80 -3.61 -1.99 -11.48
N VAL A 81 -3.39 -0.71 -11.78
CA VAL A 81 -4.30 0.09 -12.62
C VAL A 81 -4.42 -0.49 -14.03
N LEU A 82 -3.32 -0.92 -14.62
CA LEU A 82 -3.33 -1.55 -15.94
C LEU A 82 -4.09 -2.89 -15.93
N ARG A 83 -3.94 -3.69 -14.88
CA ARG A 83 -4.71 -4.93 -14.70
C ARG A 83 -6.20 -4.64 -14.59
N ASP A 84 -6.60 -3.68 -13.78
CA ASP A 84 -8.01 -3.29 -13.63
C ASP A 84 -8.62 -2.82 -14.96
N ILE A 85 -7.86 -2.09 -15.78
CA ILE A 85 -8.30 -1.67 -17.12
C ILE A 85 -8.47 -2.88 -18.04
N MET A 86 -7.50 -3.81 -18.06
CA MET A 86 -7.58 -5.01 -18.89
C MET A 86 -8.76 -5.90 -18.51
N GLU A 87 -9.01 -6.11 -17.21
CA GLU A 87 -10.16 -6.87 -16.72
C GLU A 87 -11.48 -6.20 -17.13
N ALA A 88 -11.59 -4.88 -16.98
CA ALA A 88 -12.77 -4.13 -17.41
C ALA A 88 -13.00 -4.21 -18.93
N GLU A 89 -11.95 -4.16 -19.75
CA GLU A 89 -12.03 -4.36 -21.19
C GLU A 89 -12.49 -5.78 -21.56
N GLU A 90 -12.02 -6.81 -20.84
CA GLU A 90 -12.43 -8.20 -21.06
C GLU A 90 -13.91 -8.43 -20.65
N GLU A 91 -14.37 -7.82 -19.57
CA GLU A 91 -15.78 -7.86 -19.17
C GLU A 91 -16.69 -7.18 -20.21
N LEU A 92 -16.27 -6.03 -20.75
CA LEU A 92 -16.98 -5.36 -21.84
C LEU A 92 -17.02 -6.21 -23.12
N ASN A 93 -15.87 -6.77 -23.52
CA ASN A 93 -15.75 -7.58 -24.73
C ASN A 93 -16.50 -8.92 -24.63
N SER A 94 -16.62 -9.49 -23.43
CA SER A 94 -17.39 -10.72 -23.19
C SER A 94 -18.89 -10.48 -22.97
N GLY A 95 -19.37 -9.23 -23.06
CA GLY A 95 -20.77 -8.87 -22.85
C GLY A 95 -21.23 -9.03 -21.39
N ARG A 96 -20.29 -9.13 -20.45
CA ARG A 96 -20.54 -9.28 -19.00
C ARG A 96 -20.50 -7.96 -18.23
N GLY A 97 -20.22 -6.85 -18.89
CA GLY A 97 -20.23 -5.52 -18.29
C GLY A 97 -21.58 -5.23 -17.60
N LYS A 98 -21.52 -4.79 -16.33
CA LYS A 98 -22.71 -4.33 -15.60
C LYS A 98 -23.37 -3.16 -16.34
N ASP A 99 -24.70 -3.20 -16.45
CA ASP A 99 -25.49 -2.12 -17.02
C ASP A 99 -25.19 -0.80 -16.28
N TRP A 100 -24.77 0.22 -17.02
CA TRP A 100 -24.41 1.54 -16.50
C TRP A 100 -25.53 2.17 -15.66
N THR A 101 -26.77 1.81 -15.96
CA THR A 101 -27.97 2.26 -15.25
C THR A 101 -28.05 1.66 -13.83
N LEU A 102 -27.59 0.42 -13.65
CA LEU A 102 -27.48 -0.26 -12.36
C LEU A 102 -26.30 0.28 -11.54
N LEU A 103 -25.17 0.50 -12.20
CA LEU A 103 -23.97 1.07 -11.58
C LEU A 103 -24.23 2.45 -10.96
N LYS A 104 -24.91 3.36 -11.68
CA LYS A 104 -25.31 4.68 -11.17
C LYS A 104 -26.11 4.59 -9.87
N LYS A 105 -27.02 3.62 -9.79
CA LYS A 105 -27.84 3.36 -8.61
C LYS A 105 -27.03 2.84 -7.42
N GLU A 106 -25.98 2.04 -7.66
CA GLU A 106 -25.07 1.55 -6.62
C GLU A 106 -24.11 2.63 -6.09
N VAL A 107 -23.65 3.56 -6.94
CA VAL A 107 -22.72 4.63 -6.54
C VAL A 107 -23.38 5.97 -6.19
N GLY A 108 -24.71 6.06 -6.27
CA GLY A 108 -25.48 7.25 -5.89
C GLY A 108 -25.35 8.43 -6.87
N LEU A 109 -25.24 8.14 -8.17
CA LEU A 109 -25.21 9.11 -9.27
C LEU A 109 -26.52 9.13 -10.09
#